data_AF-A0AB34K6K6-F1
#
_entry.id   AF-A0AB34K6K6-F1
#
_cell.length_a   1.000
_cell.length_b   1.000
_cell.length_c   1.000
_cell.angle_alpha   90.00
_cell.angle_beta   90.00
_cell.angle_gamma   90.00
#
_symmetry.space_group_name_H-M   'P 1'
#
loop_
_entity.id
_entity.type
_entity.pdbx_description
1 polymer ?
#
loop_
_entity_poly.entity_id
_entity_poly.type
_entity_poly.pdbx_seq_one_letter_code
_entity_poly.pdbx_strand_id
1 'polypeptide(L)'
;MEAPLCGRRVTLAALKARPELNGLKAEVLSFDESSGRYTVRLQGSGEQLAVRAANLRAAGGGAASGSFAPGERVTIKGLTAKAELNGHSGTVTEWHEESGRYAVQVDNVVKPLLLRGDNLKLVKAEGWAPAWRTPEGQAAIDQALHEHVQQEWEKTKNSFGGMFGG
;
A
#
# COMPACT_ATOMS: atom_id res chain seq x y z
N MET A 1 -8.07 25.94 -20.47
CA MET A 1 -8.27 24.46 -20.41
C MET A 1 -7.85 24.00 -19.02
N GLU A 2 -8.52 23.01 -18.43
CA GLU A 2 -8.20 22.59 -17.06
C GLU A 2 -6.74 22.12 -16.97
N ALA A 3 -6.00 22.63 -15.99
CA ALA A 3 -4.70 22.12 -15.61
C ALA A 3 -4.92 21.08 -14.50
N PRO A 4 -5.16 19.80 -14.82
CA PRO A 4 -5.68 18.81 -13.85
C PRO A 4 -4.73 18.49 -12.69
N LEU A 5 -3.49 19.00 -12.75
CA LEU A 5 -2.44 18.73 -11.79
C LEU A 5 -2.14 19.91 -10.86
N CYS A 6 -2.66 21.13 -11.09
CA CYS A 6 -2.40 22.25 -10.19
C CYS A 6 -2.93 21.99 -8.77
N GLY A 7 -2.14 22.33 -7.75
CA GLY A 7 -2.43 22.02 -6.34
C GLY A 7 -2.29 20.54 -5.96
N ARG A 8 -1.85 19.66 -6.88
CA ARG A 8 -1.64 18.24 -6.58
C ARG A 8 -0.18 17.95 -6.27
N ARG A 9 0.03 16.91 -5.47
CA ARG A 9 1.34 16.30 -5.31
C ARG A 9 1.65 15.43 -6.52
N VAL A 10 2.88 15.55 -7.00
CA VAL A 10 3.41 14.86 -8.17
C VAL A 10 4.78 14.30 -7.82
N THR A 11 5.17 13.21 -8.47
CA THR A 11 6.52 12.68 -8.42
C THR A 11 7.21 13.05 -9.72
N LEU A 12 8.41 13.60 -9.62
CA LEU A 12 9.23 13.93 -10.78
C LEU A 12 9.74 12.63 -11.40
N ALA A 13 9.61 12.50 -12.71
CA ALA A 13 10.11 11.35 -13.45
C ALA A 13 10.59 11.81 -14.84
N ALA A 14 11.46 11.04 -15.48
CA ALA A 14 11.92 11.30 -16.84
C ALA A 14 12.56 12.71 -17.07
N LEU A 15 13.06 13.36 -16.01
CA LEU A 15 13.86 14.58 -16.15
C LEU A 15 15.22 14.25 -16.79
N LYS A 16 15.43 14.72 -18.01
CA LYS A 16 16.71 14.57 -18.73
C LYS A 16 17.78 15.57 -18.27
N ALA A 17 17.36 16.76 -17.86
CA ALA A 17 18.28 17.83 -17.46
C ALA A 17 18.81 17.67 -16.04
N ARG A 18 18.04 16.98 -15.17
CA ARG A 18 18.35 16.75 -13.76
C ARG A 18 17.82 15.37 -13.33
N PRO A 19 18.45 14.27 -13.79
CA PRO A 19 18.00 12.93 -13.46
C PRO A 19 18.03 12.62 -11.96
N GLU A 20 18.85 13.32 -11.19
CA GLU A 20 18.96 13.25 -9.73
C GLU A 20 17.68 13.67 -8.99
N LEU A 21 16.79 14.41 -9.66
CA LEU A 21 15.50 14.81 -9.11
C LEU A 21 14.37 13.80 -9.41
N ASN A 22 14.64 12.79 -10.24
CA ASN A 22 13.65 11.75 -10.53
C ASN A 22 13.40 10.90 -9.28
N GLY A 23 12.13 10.64 -9.00
CA GLY A 23 11.68 9.95 -7.77
C GLY A 23 11.36 10.89 -6.62
N LEU A 24 11.72 12.18 -6.69
CA LEU A 24 11.38 13.15 -5.67
C LEU A 24 9.92 13.62 -5.77
N LYS A 25 9.31 13.83 -4.61
CA LYS A 25 7.95 14.38 -4.49
C LYS A 25 7.98 15.90 -4.64
N ALA A 26 7.03 16.45 -5.35
CA ALA A 26 6.84 17.87 -5.53
C ALA A 26 5.35 18.23 -5.51
N GLU A 27 5.04 19.50 -5.27
CA GLU A 27 3.68 20.04 -5.32
C GLU A 27 3.54 20.99 -6.50
N VAL A 28 2.53 20.81 -7.33
CA VAL A 28 2.31 21.68 -8.48
C VAL A 28 1.68 22.99 -8.01
N LEU A 29 2.37 24.10 -8.22
CA LEU A 29 1.89 25.43 -7.86
C LEU A 29 1.02 26.01 -8.97
N SER A 30 1.50 25.98 -10.21
CA SER A 30 0.82 26.59 -11.35
C SER A 30 1.22 25.92 -12.67
N PHE A 31 0.39 26.12 -13.70
CA PHE A 31 0.70 25.75 -15.07
C PHE A 31 0.90 27.02 -15.89
N ASP A 32 2.02 27.12 -16.58
CA ASP A 32 2.30 28.18 -17.52
C ASP A 32 1.94 27.70 -18.93
N GLU A 33 0.80 28.18 -19.44
CA GLU A 33 0.31 27.89 -20.79
C GLU A 33 1.25 28.41 -21.88
N SER A 34 2.02 29.48 -21.60
CA SER A 34 2.92 30.11 -22.58
C SER A 34 4.12 29.21 -22.87
N SER A 35 4.60 28.46 -21.88
CA SER A 35 5.72 27.53 -22.00
C SER A 35 5.31 26.06 -22.04
N GLY A 36 4.04 25.75 -21.73
CA GLY A 36 3.52 24.39 -21.60
C GLY A 36 4.16 23.62 -20.43
N ARG A 37 4.57 24.33 -19.37
CA ARG A 37 5.29 23.76 -18.22
C ARG A 37 4.54 23.99 -16.92
N TYR A 38 4.66 23.03 -16.02
CA TYR A 38 4.17 23.11 -14.66
C TYR A 38 5.27 23.61 -13.74
N THR A 39 4.97 24.63 -12.95
CA THR A 39 5.80 25.06 -11.83
C THR A 39 5.51 24.15 -10.65
N VAL A 40 6.51 23.37 -10.23
CA VAL A 40 6.38 22.45 -9.10
C VAL A 40 7.39 22.78 -8.02
N ARG A 41 7.00 22.60 -6.75
CA ARG A 41 7.84 22.84 -5.59
C ARG A 41 8.30 21.52 -4.99
N LEU A 42 9.61 21.27 -4.93
CA LEU A 42 10.18 20.07 -4.34
C LEU A 42 9.87 19.95 -2.84
N GLN A 43 9.38 18.78 -2.44
CA GLN A 43 9.08 18.43 -1.05
C GLN A 43 10.38 17.98 -0.37
N GLY A 44 11.14 18.95 0.15
CA GLY A 44 12.42 18.73 0.84
C GLY A 44 13.30 19.97 0.81
N SER A 45 13.66 20.44 -0.38
CA SER A 45 14.43 21.67 -0.58
C SER A 45 13.57 22.93 -0.66
N GLY A 46 12.28 22.79 -1.00
CA GLY A 46 11.39 23.91 -1.27
C GLY A 46 11.68 24.65 -2.58
N GLU A 47 12.63 24.17 -3.38
CA GLU A 47 13.00 24.69 -4.69
C GLU A 47 11.82 24.57 -5.68
N GLN A 48 11.63 25.58 -6.51
CA GLN A 48 10.61 25.57 -7.57
C GLN A 48 11.23 25.26 -8.93
N LEU A 49 10.61 24.36 -9.68
CA LEU A 49 11.09 23.87 -10.96
C LEU A 49 9.98 23.92 -12.01
N ALA A 50 10.32 24.41 -13.20
CA ALA A 50 9.42 24.38 -14.36
C ALA A 50 9.63 23.09 -15.17
N VAL A 51 8.71 22.14 -15.03
CA VAL A 51 8.80 20.80 -15.64
C VAL A 51 7.62 20.52 -16.55
N ARG A 52 7.83 19.67 -17.56
CA ARG A 52 6.74 19.30 -18.48
C ARG A 52 5.78 18.33 -17.80
N ALA A 53 4.52 18.33 -18.25
CA ALA A 53 3.51 17.35 -17.84
C ALA A 53 4.02 15.91 -17.98
N ALA A 54 4.75 15.61 -19.06
CA ALA A 54 5.34 14.31 -19.34
C ALA A 54 6.39 13.87 -18.28
N ASN A 55 6.96 14.82 -17.55
CA ASN A 55 7.94 14.58 -16.49
C ASN A 55 7.30 14.57 -15.10
N LEU A 56 5.98 14.68 -15.04
CA LEU A 56 5.20 14.65 -13.81
C LEU A 56 4.35 13.39 -13.79
N ARG A 57 4.56 12.58 -12.77
CA ARG A 57 3.65 11.49 -12.41
C ARG A 57 2.73 12.04 -11.33
N ALA A 58 1.41 11.94 -11.48
CA ALA A 58 0.50 12.24 -10.38
C ALA A 58 0.89 11.35 -9.20
N ALA A 59 1.46 11.95 -8.15
CA ALA A 59 1.72 11.26 -6.91
C ALA A 59 0.39 11.25 -6.21
N GLY A 60 -0.40 10.18 -6.44
CA GLY A 60 -1.75 9.97 -5.94
C GLY A 60 -2.02 10.82 -4.71
N GLY A 61 -2.62 11.99 -4.96
CA GLY A 61 -2.77 13.03 -3.97
C GLY A 61 -3.87 12.63 -3.01
N GLY A 62 -3.47 12.22 -1.81
CA GLY A 62 -4.22 12.39 -0.57
C GLY A 62 -5.58 11.69 -0.48
N ALA A 63 -5.64 10.67 0.38
CA ALA A 63 -6.73 10.51 1.33
C ALA A 63 -8.16 10.78 0.82
N ALA A 64 -8.56 10.07 -0.22
CA ALA A 64 -9.95 9.66 -0.41
C ALA A 64 -9.94 8.13 -0.44
N SER A 65 -10.31 7.54 0.71
CA SER A 65 -10.80 6.17 0.90
C SER A 65 -10.40 5.15 -0.18
N GLY A 66 -9.27 4.45 -0.01
CA GLY A 66 -9.07 3.19 -0.74
C GLY A 66 -7.66 2.81 -1.18
N SER A 67 -6.63 3.65 -1.03
CA SER A 67 -5.25 3.30 -1.38
C SER A 67 -4.31 3.33 -0.20
N PHE A 68 -4.11 2.16 0.41
CA PHE A 68 -3.20 1.96 1.54
C PHE A 68 -1.82 1.58 1.04
N ALA A 69 -0.78 2.21 1.56
CA ALA A 69 0.58 1.82 1.25
C ALA A 69 0.99 0.58 2.08
N PRO A 70 1.82 -0.32 1.53
CA PRO A 70 2.54 -1.32 2.32
C PRO A 70 3.22 -0.68 3.54
N GLY A 71 2.94 -1.22 4.72
CA GLY A 71 3.41 -0.72 6.01
C GLY A 71 2.43 0.22 6.73
N GLU A 72 1.31 0.61 6.13
CA GLU A 72 0.30 1.45 6.80
C GLU A 72 -0.58 0.66 7.75
N ARG A 73 -0.82 1.23 8.93
CA ARG A 73 -1.74 0.63 9.90
C ARG A 73 -3.18 0.98 9.57
N VAL A 74 -4.02 -0.04 9.54
CA VAL A 74 -5.42 0.05 9.18
C VAL A 74 -6.27 -0.67 10.22
N THR A 75 -7.45 -0.12 10.53
CA THR A 75 -8.49 -0.81 11.28
C THR A 75 -9.49 -1.39 10.30
N ILE A 76 -9.85 -2.63 10.52
CA ILE A 76 -10.81 -3.36 9.70
C ILE A 76 -12.22 -2.99 10.12
N LYS A 77 -13.09 -2.72 9.15
CA LYS A 77 -14.51 -2.44 9.36
C LYS A 77 -15.33 -2.97 8.18
N GLY A 78 -16.61 -3.24 8.40
CA GLY A 78 -17.53 -3.57 7.31
C GLY A 78 -17.30 -4.94 6.66
N LEU A 79 -16.58 -5.86 7.29
CA LEU A 79 -16.52 -7.25 6.85
C LEU A 79 -17.85 -7.95 7.11
N THR A 80 -18.48 -8.44 6.04
CA THR A 80 -19.67 -9.27 6.10
C THR A 80 -19.33 -10.75 6.28
N ALA A 81 -18.24 -11.22 5.67
CA ALA A 81 -17.84 -12.64 5.69
C ALA A 81 -17.14 -13.08 6.98
N LYS A 82 -16.50 -12.14 7.68
CA LYS A 82 -15.75 -12.36 8.93
C LYS A 82 -15.97 -11.17 9.86
N ALA A 83 -17.21 -11.03 10.34
CA ALA A 83 -17.59 -9.90 11.17
C ALA A 83 -16.82 -9.87 12.50
N GLU A 84 -16.30 -11.01 12.97
CA GLU A 84 -15.47 -11.10 14.17
C GLU A 84 -14.17 -10.29 14.08
N LEU A 85 -13.71 -9.97 12.86
CA LEU A 85 -12.49 -9.19 12.62
C LEU A 85 -12.75 -7.68 12.53
N ASN A 86 -14.01 -7.25 12.52
CA ASN A 86 -14.33 -5.82 12.55
C ASN A 86 -13.87 -5.21 13.88
N GLY A 87 -13.20 -4.06 13.83
CA GLY A 87 -12.58 -3.42 14.99
C GLY A 87 -11.14 -3.89 15.27
N HIS A 88 -10.67 -4.98 14.63
CA HIS A 88 -9.28 -5.39 14.73
C HIS A 88 -8.39 -4.46 13.91
N SER A 89 -7.17 -4.26 14.41
CA SER A 89 -6.12 -3.53 13.70
C SER A 89 -5.24 -4.49 12.92
N GLY A 90 -4.75 -4.04 11.78
CA GLY A 90 -3.81 -4.76 10.96
C GLY A 90 -2.90 -3.80 10.22
N THR A 91 -1.92 -4.36 9.53
CA THR A 91 -1.00 -3.60 8.70
C THR A 91 -1.08 -4.10 7.27
N VAL A 92 -1.15 -3.17 6.32
CA VAL A 92 -1.09 -3.52 4.90
C VAL A 92 0.31 -4.06 4.61
N THR A 93 0.41 -5.29 4.14
CA THR A 93 1.69 -5.90 3.74
C THR A 93 1.96 -5.65 2.27
N GLU A 94 0.95 -5.84 1.41
CA GLU A 94 1.10 -5.76 -0.03
C GLU A 94 -0.22 -5.42 -0.72
N TRP A 95 -0.16 -4.87 -1.93
CA TRP A 95 -1.31 -4.66 -2.80
C TRP A 95 -1.34 -5.72 -3.91
N HIS A 96 -2.39 -6.53 -3.95
CA HIS A 96 -2.62 -7.47 -5.03
C HIS A 96 -3.41 -6.80 -6.15
N GLU A 97 -2.71 -6.31 -7.18
CA GLU A 97 -3.32 -5.71 -8.38
C GLU A 97 -4.28 -6.67 -9.08
N GLU A 98 -3.93 -7.95 -9.17
CA GLU A 98 -4.72 -8.99 -9.83
C GLU A 98 -6.10 -9.19 -9.18
N SER A 99 -6.17 -9.03 -7.87
CA SER A 99 -7.41 -9.18 -7.09
C SER A 99 -8.10 -7.85 -6.79
N GLY A 100 -7.41 -6.72 -6.99
CA GLY A 100 -7.83 -5.40 -6.51
C GLY A 100 -8.02 -5.36 -4.98
N ARG A 101 -7.17 -6.06 -4.21
CA ARG A 101 -7.29 -6.20 -2.75
C ARG A 101 -5.97 -5.96 -2.04
N TYR A 102 -6.04 -5.40 -0.84
CA TYR A 102 -4.89 -5.22 0.06
C TYR A 102 -4.70 -6.49 0.88
N ALA A 103 -3.49 -7.06 0.86
CA ALA A 103 -3.06 -8.01 1.87
C ALA A 103 -2.83 -7.24 3.17
N VAL A 104 -3.60 -7.58 4.20
CA VAL A 104 -3.51 -6.98 5.52
C VAL A 104 -3.17 -8.06 6.53
N GLN A 105 -2.01 -7.93 7.16
CA GLN A 105 -1.64 -8.74 8.32
C GLN A 105 -2.40 -8.21 9.53
N VAL A 106 -3.35 -8.98 10.04
CA VAL A 106 -4.15 -8.60 11.20
C VAL A 106 -3.43 -9.03 12.47
N ASP A 107 -3.45 -8.18 13.49
CA ASP A 107 -2.84 -8.51 14.77
C ASP A 107 -3.53 -9.75 15.36
N ASN A 108 -2.74 -10.73 15.80
CA ASN A 108 -3.19 -12.05 16.29
C ASN A 108 -3.77 -13.00 15.23
N VAL A 109 -3.62 -12.68 13.94
CA VAL A 109 -3.93 -13.60 12.85
C VAL A 109 -2.63 -13.95 12.16
N VAL A 110 -2.38 -15.25 11.96
CA VAL A 110 -1.15 -15.74 11.31
C VAL A 110 -1.17 -15.43 9.80
N LYS A 111 -2.32 -15.62 9.16
CA LYS A 111 -2.47 -15.45 7.71
C LYS A 111 -2.90 -14.04 7.32
N PRO A 112 -2.22 -13.37 6.37
CA PRO A 112 -2.68 -12.09 5.84
C PRO A 112 -4.01 -12.25 5.11
N LEU A 113 -4.91 -11.27 5.29
CA LEU A 113 -6.24 -11.26 4.71
C LEU A 113 -6.31 -10.29 3.54
N LEU A 114 -6.92 -10.73 2.44
CA LEU A 114 -7.16 -9.90 1.26
C LEU A 114 -8.44 -9.08 1.44
N LEU A 115 -8.26 -7.82 1.81
CA LEU A 115 -9.34 -6.90 2.15
C LEU A 115 -9.48 -5.79 1.10
N ARG A 116 -10.73 -5.37 0.84
CA ARG A 116 -10.99 -4.21 -0.02
C ARG A 116 -10.64 -2.94 0.73
N GLY A 117 -10.20 -1.91 0.01
CA GLY A 117 -9.89 -0.61 0.60
C GLY A 117 -11.07 0.01 1.37
N ASP A 118 -12.30 -0.26 0.94
CA ASP A 118 -13.53 0.20 1.61
C ASP A 118 -13.70 -0.34 3.03
N ASN A 119 -13.14 -1.53 3.29
CA ASN A 119 -13.21 -2.23 4.57
C ASN A 119 -12.05 -1.87 5.51
N LEU A 120 -11.23 -0.91 5.13
CA LEU A 120 -10.04 -0.50 5.85
C LEU A 120 -10.14 0.97 6.22
N LYS A 121 -9.69 1.31 7.42
CA LYS A 121 -9.63 2.69 7.92
C LYS A 121 -8.20 2.99 8.37
N LEU A 122 -7.56 3.98 7.76
CA LEU A 122 -6.21 4.37 8.15
C LEU A 122 -6.19 4.81 9.62
N VAL A 123 -5.27 4.25 10.39
CA VAL A 123 -4.98 4.67 11.76
C VAL A 123 -3.70 5.48 11.72
N LYS A 124 -3.77 6.75 12.15
CA LYS A 124 -2.58 7.60 12.25
C LYS A 124 -1.66 7.00 13.33
N ALA A 125 -0.62 6.31 12.92
CA ALA A 125 0.34 5.68 13.82
C ALA A 125 1.31 6.74 14.36
N GLU A 126 0.90 7.49 15.37
CA GLU A 126 1.84 8.26 16.19
C GLU A 126 2.54 7.31 17.16
N GLY A 127 3.84 7.05 16.94
CA GLY A 127 4.72 6.39 17.89
C GLY A 127 4.63 4.86 18.00
N TRP A 128 3.90 4.18 17.12
CA TRP A 128 3.82 2.71 17.15
C TRP A 128 4.76 2.07 16.12
N ALA A 129 5.71 1.26 16.61
CA ALA A 129 6.52 0.35 15.81
C ALA A 129 6.16 -1.10 16.19
N PRO A 130 5.60 -1.90 15.28
CA PRO A 130 5.31 -3.30 15.58
C PRO A 130 6.58 -4.17 15.63
N ALA A 131 6.55 -5.16 16.52
CA ALA A 131 7.61 -6.16 16.65
C ALA A 131 7.84 -6.98 15.36
N TRP A 132 6.84 -7.13 14.48
CA TRP A 132 7.02 -7.80 13.18
C TRP A 132 7.90 -7.04 12.18
N ARG A 133 8.19 -5.76 12.43
CA ARG A 133 9.13 -4.98 11.61
C ARG A 133 10.59 -5.26 11.96
N THR A 134 10.84 -5.96 13.07
CA THR A 134 12.17 -6.52 13.31
C THR A 134 12.32 -7.79 12.47
N PRO A 135 13.55 -8.13 12.05
CA PRO A 135 13.82 -9.41 11.41
C PRO A 135 13.24 -10.60 12.19
N GLU A 136 13.23 -10.51 13.53
CA GLU A 136 12.66 -11.57 14.39
C GLU A 136 11.14 -11.72 14.22
N GLY A 137 10.40 -10.61 14.19
CA GLY A 137 8.96 -10.71 14.11
C GLY A 137 8.45 -11.00 12.68
N GLN A 138 9.19 -10.63 11.63
CA GLN A 138 8.91 -11.12 10.28
C GLN A 138 9.15 -12.63 10.19
N ALA A 139 10.26 -13.12 10.76
CA ALA A 139 10.56 -14.55 10.82
C ALA A 139 9.50 -15.34 11.61
N ALA A 140 8.94 -14.77 12.69
CA ALA A 140 7.85 -15.39 13.43
C ALA A 140 6.57 -15.54 12.59
N ILE A 141 6.24 -14.55 11.75
CA ILE A 141 5.11 -14.64 10.82
C ILE A 141 5.38 -15.70 9.75
N ASP A 142 6.57 -15.69 9.14
CA ASP A 142 6.96 -16.64 8.11
C ASP A 142 6.97 -18.09 8.64
N GLN A 143 7.46 -18.30 9.87
CA GLN A 143 7.42 -19.59 10.55
C GLN A 143 5.98 -20.05 10.80
N ALA A 144 5.14 -19.18 11.38
CA ALA A 144 3.75 -19.54 11.68
C ALA A 144 2.94 -19.81 10.38
N LEU A 145 3.22 -19.08 9.29
CA LEU A 145 2.67 -19.36 7.96
C LEU A 145 3.11 -20.73 7.45
N HIS A 146 4.41 -21.06 7.57
CA HIS A 146 4.93 -22.35 7.17
C HIS A 146 4.28 -23.49 7.96
N GLU A 147 4.20 -23.38 9.28
CA GLU A 147 3.54 -24.37 10.15
C GLU A 147 2.06 -24.55 9.79
N HIS A 148 1.35 -23.45 9.52
CA HIS A 148 -0.05 -23.52 9.10
C HIS A 148 -0.22 -24.24 7.75
N VAL A 149 0.65 -23.95 6.77
CA VAL A 149 0.64 -24.64 5.46
C VAL A 149 0.94 -26.12 5.61
N GLN A 150 1.90 -26.50 6.47
CA GLN A 150 2.20 -27.90 6.77
C GLN A 150 0.99 -28.62 7.39
N GLN A 151 0.33 -28.01 8.38
CA GLN A 151 -0.85 -28.60 9.02
C GLN A 151 -2.01 -28.80 8.03
N GLU A 152 -2.25 -27.84 7.14
CA GLU A 152 -3.30 -27.95 6.12
C GLU A 152 -2.95 -29.04 5.08
N TRP A 153 -1.67 -29.18 4.72
CA TRP A 153 -1.20 -30.26 3.86
C TRP A 153 -1.36 -31.65 4.51
N GLU A 154 -1.00 -31.80 5.79
CA GLU A 154 -1.19 -33.07 6.51
C GLU A 154 -2.66 -33.46 6.64
N LYS A 155 -3.55 -32.51 6.97
CA LYS A 155 -5.00 -32.74 7.01
C LYS A 155 -5.55 -33.19 5.65
N THR A 156 -5.13 -32.54 4.56
CA THR A 156 -5.59 -32.90 3.21
C THR A 156 -5.04 -34.25 2.76
N LYS A 157 -3.80 -34.57 3.11
CA LYS A 157 -3.22 -35.92 2.87
C LYS A 157 -4.00 -37.01 3.60
N ASN A 158 -4.38 -36.77 4.85
CA ASN A 158 -5.12 -37.74 5.67
C ASN A 158 -6.59 -37.90 5.20
N SER A 159 -7.17 -36.88 4.55
CA SER A 159 -8.49 -36.96 3.91
C SER A 159 -8.50 -37.66 2.55
N PHE A 160 -7.38 -37.67 1.81
CA PHE A 160 -7.30 -38.32 0.48
C PHE A 160 -6.92 -39.82 0.52
N GLY A 161 -6.56 -40.35 1.70
CA GLY A 161 -6.19 -41.76 1.88
C GLY A 161 -7.36 -42.76 1.95
N GLY A 162 -8.61 -42.31 1.79
CA GLY A 162 -9.81 -43.14 2.00
C GLY A 162 -10.44 -43.79 0.77
N MET A 163 -9.90 -43.66 -0.45
CA MET A 163 -10.66 -43.99 -1.67
C MET A 163 -10.02 -45.00 -2.64
N PHE A 164 -8.98 -45.73 -2.24
CA PHE A 164 -8.48 -46.87 -3.02
C PHE A 164 -8.22 -48.09 -2.12
N GLY A 165 -9.31 -48.75 -1.72
CA GLY A 165 -9.32 -50.08 -1.16
C GLY A 165 -10.54 -50.82 -1.71
N GLY A 166 -10.34 -51.60 -2.77
CA GLY A 166 -11.34 -52.44 -3.44
C GLY A 166 -10.68 -53.26 -4.53
#